data_AF-A0A3N5NB53-F1
#
_entry.id   AF-A0A3N5NB53-F1
#
_cell.length_a   1.000
_cell.length_b   1.000
_cell.length_c   1.000
_cell.angle_alpha   90.00
_cell.angle_beta   90.00
_cell.angle_gamma   90.00
#
_symmetry.space_group_name_H-M   'P 1'
#
loop_
_entity.id
_entity.type
_entity.pdbx_description
1 polymer ?
#
loop_
_entity_poly.entity_id
_entity_poly.type
_entity_poly.pdbx_seq_one_letter_code
_entity_poly.pdbx_strand_id
1 'polypeptide(L)'
;MDRYRNRSLGWVFVSRMIGIICFLIVVVLANILTYYVANPVYHSGVNFINGNFWLLVLIAVILLAADLFGAFPFPLNLPSPIIKAIGSVFCIAFILRVFQWVDTVTAMNLYPAFWFVSFLVVPLVFLIVLATGYFEIMRRLWRQPNLDGDIGINVVQQESFEDSEHLLSDVKSWEEIGAEFRMMLYDIIHRFREEIKNGR
;
A
#
# COMPACT_ATOMS: atom_id res chain seq x y z
N MET A 1 -5.70 -14.49 -22.06
CA MET A 1 -7.07 -14.26 -21.53
C MET A 1 -6.98 -13.21 -20.43
N ASP A 2 -6.64 -11.97 -20.80
CA ASP A 2 -6.40 -10.88 -19.85
C ASP A 2 -7.70 -10.15 -19.57
N ARG A 3 -8.37 -10.56 -18.48
CA ARG A 3 -9.40 -9.74 -17.86
C ARG A 3 -8.69 -8.65 -17.05
N TYR A 4 -8.35 -7.53 -17.71
CA TYR A 4 -8.17 -6.24 -17.05
C TYR A 4 -9.53 -5.83 -16.45
N ARG A 5 -9.88 -6.47 -15.34
CA ARG A 5 -10.99 -6.03 -14.51
C ARG A 5 -10.50 -4.75 -13.87
N ASN A 6 -10.90 -3.60 -14.42
CA ASN A 6 -10.99 -2.34 -13.69
C ASN A 6 -11.73 -2.66 -12.39
N ARG A 7 -11.00 -3.04 -11.34
CA ARG A 7 -11.57 -3.19 -10.02
C ARG A 7 -11.94 -1.78 -9.66
N SER A 8 -13.23 -1.48 -9.70
CA SER A 8 -13.72 -0.20 -9.21
C SER A 8 -13.11 0.04 -7.84
N LEU A 9 -12.77 1.29 -7.53
CA LEU A 9 -12.29 1.67 -6.20
C LEU A 9 -13.19 1.09 -5.10
N GLY A 10 -14.51 1.07 -5.35
CA GLY A 10 -15.51 0.43 -4.50
C GLY A 10 -15.26 -1.08 -4.29
N TRP A 11 -14.87 -1.84 -5.32
CA TRP A 11 -14.55 -3.26 -5.15
C TRP A 11 -13.31 -3.49 -4.27
N VAL A 12 -12.26 -2.67 -4.42
CA VAL A 12 -11.07 -2.76 -3.55
C VAL A 12 -11.48 -2.50 -2.11
N PHE A 13 -12.20 -1.41 -1.86
CA PHE A 13 -12.70 -1.05 -0.54
C PHE A 13 -13.57 -2.16 0.07
N VAL A 14 -14.59 -2.65 -0.64
CA VAL A 14 -15.48 -3.71 -0.16
C VAL A 14 -14.70 -5.00 0.15
N SER A 15 -13.76 -5.38 -0.72
CA SER A 15 -12.96 -6.59 -0.51
C SER A 15 -12.03 -6.53 0.71
N ARG A 16 -11.64 -5.33 1.15
CA ARG A 16 -10.85 -5.14 2.36
C ARG A 16 -11.72 -4.99 3.60
N MET A 17 -12.85 -4.28 3.49
CA MET A 17 -13.83 -4.15 4.54
C MET A 17 -14.40 -5.50 4.98
N ILE A 18 -14.72 -6.39 4.04
CA ILE A 18 -15.20 -7.73 4.38
C ILE A 18 -14.15 -8.51 5.20
N GLY A 19 -12.86 -8.38 4.89
CA GLY A 19 -11.79 -9.01 5.67
C GLY A 19 -11.73 -8.49 7.10
N ILE A 20 -11.87 -7.16 7.28
CA ILE A 20 -11.87 -6.52 8.61
C ILE A 20 -13.10 -6.96 9.41
N ILE A 21 -14.28 -6.96 8.79
CA ILE A 21 -15.53 -7.40 9.44
C ILE A 21 -15.42 -8.88 9.84
N CYS A 22 -14.96 -9.76 8.95
CA CYS A 22 -14.74 -11.17 9.26
C CYS A 22 -13.77 -11.35 10.42
N PHE A 23 -12.66 -10.60 10.43
CA PHE A 23 -11.72 -10.62 11.55
C PHE A 23 -12.39 -10.21 12.87
N LEU A 24 -13.14 -9.11 12.89
CA LEU A 24 -13.85 -8.66 14.10
C LEU A 24 -14.86 -9.69 14.60
N ILE A 25 -15.60 -10.34 13.69
CA ILE A 25 -16.54 -11.41 14.04
C ILE A 25 -15.79 -12.56 14.71
N VAL A 26 -14.65 -12.99 14.16
CA VAL A 26 -13.83 -14.06 14.76
C VAL A 26 -13.36 -13.68 16.16
N VAL A 27 -12.94 -12.43 16.39
CA VAL A 27 -12.53 -11.96 17.72
C VAL A 27 -13.70 -12.03 18.71
N VAL A 28 -14.88 -11.57 18.31
CA VAL A 28 -16.08 -11.61 19.17
C VAL A 28 -16.49 -13.05 19.48
N LEU A 29 -16.51 -13.93 18.46
CA LEU A 29 -16.83 -15.34 18.64
C LEU A 29 -15.82 -16.04 19.55
N ALA A 30 -14.52 -15.73 19.40
CA ALA A 30 -13.48 -16.27 20.27
C ALA A 30 -13.69 -15.83 21.73
N ASN A 31 -14.08 -14.58 21.95
CA ASN A 31 -14.44 -14.08 23.28
C ASN A 31 -15.65 -14.80 23.87
N ILE A 32 -16.73 -14.99 23.11
CA ILE A 32 -17.91 -15.72 23.59
C ILE A 32 -17.55 -17.16 23.95
N LEU A 33 -16.72 -17.81 23.14
CA LEU A 33 -16.35 -19.21 23.33
C LEU A 33 -15.47 -19.43 24.58
N THR A 34 -14.84 -18.38 25.13
CA THR A 34 -14.16 -18.47 26.45
C THR A 34 -15.09 -18.88 27.58
N TYR A 35 -16.39 -18.59 27.49
CA TYR A 35 -17.38 -18.99 28.49
C TYR A 35 -17.63 -20.51 28.48
N TYR A 36 -17.42 -21.16 27.33
CA TYR A 36 -17.73 -22.59 27.15
C TYR A 36 -16.48 -23.48 27.18
N VAL A 37 -15.30 -22.91 26.90
CA VAL A 37 -14.04 -23.66 26.79
C VAL A 37 -13.19 -23.41 28.03
N ALA A 38 -13.01 -24.42 28.89
CA ALA A 38 -12.18 -24.35 30.09
C ALA A 38 -10.69 -24.71 29.83
N ASN A 39 -10.14 -24.35 28.66
CA ASN A 39 -8.75 -24.64 28.31
C ASN A 39 -7.86 -23.40 28.53
N PRO A 40 -6.84 -23.45 29.40
CA PRO A 40 -6.02 -22.27 29.73
C PRO A 40 -5.23 -21.71 28.54
N VAL A 41 -4.83 -22.56 27.59
CA VAL A 41 -4.15 -22.12 26.36
C VAL A 41 -5.11 -21.34 25.46
N TYR A 42 -6.36 -21.81 25.36
CA TYR A 42 -7.41 -21.10 24.64
C TYR A 42 -7.65 -19.69 25.23
N HIS A 43 -7.86 -19.61 26.55
CA HIS A 43 -8.02 -18.32 27.25
C HIS A 43 -6.81 -17.40 27.05
N SER A 44 -5.59 -17.93 27.13
CA SER A 44 -4.37 -17.19 26.85
C SER A 44 -4.35 -16.61 25.43
N GLY A 45 -4.75 -17.41 24.42
CA GLY A 45 -4.83 -16.95 23.03
C GLY A 45 -5.86 -15.84 22.82
N VAL A 46 -7.04 -15.97 23.41
CA VAL A 46 -8.07 -14.91 23.33
C VAL A 46 -7.60 -13.63 24.03
N ASN A 47 -6.98 -13.75 25.20
CA ASN A 47 -6.41 -12.61 25.92
C ASN A 47 -5.28 -11.94 25.14
N PHE A 48 -4.44 -12.73 24.46
CA PHE A 48 -3.41 -12.20 23.56
C PHE A 48 -4.01 -11.37 22.42
N ILE A 49 -5.06 -11.88 21.77
CA ILE A 49 -5.74 -11.15 20.69
C ILE A 49 -6.37 -9.86 21.24
N ASN A 50 -7.06 -9.92 22.38
CA ASN A 50 -7.68 -8.76 23.01
C ASN A 50 -6.65 -7.70 23.41
N GLY A 51 -5.52 -8.10 24.00
CA GLY A 51 -4.43 -7.19 24.36
C GLY A 51 -3.77 -6.53 23.14
N ASN A 52 -3.89 -7.13 21.97
CA ASN A 52 -3.38 -6.60 20.70
C ASN A 52 -4.48 -6.06 19.78
N PHE A 53 -5.73 -5.97 20.25
CA PHE A 53 -6.87 -5.61 19.43
C PHE A 53 -6.67 -4.27 18.72
N TRP A 54 -6.25 -3.24 19.45
CA TRP A 54 -6.00 -1.91 18.89
C TRP A 54 -4.86 -1.89 17.86
N LEU A 55 -3.82 -2.69 18.06
CA LEU A 55 -2.74 -2.84 17.09
C LEU A 55 -3.26 -3.48 15.79
N LEU A 56 -4.11 -4.50 15.90
CA LEU A 56 -4.73 -5.18 14.75
C LEU A 56 -5.67 -4.24 13.98
N VAL A 57 -6.48 -3.44 14.68
CA VAL A 57 -7.32 -2.41 14.08
C VAL A 57 -6.47 -1.36 13.37
N LEU A 58 -5.39 -0.89 14.00
CA LEU A 58 -4.46 0.06 13.40
C LEU A 58 -3.83 -0.48 12.10
N ILE A 59 -3.33 -1.73 12.13
CA ILE A 59 -2.79 -2.42 10.95
C ILE A 59 -3.84 -2.46 9.84
N ALA A 60 -5.06 -2.89 10.17
CA ALA A 60 -6.15 -2.97 9.22
C ALA A 60 -6.46 -1.62 8.55
N VAL A 61 -6.52 -0.54 9.33
CA VAL A 61 -6.78 0.81 8.81
C VAL A 61 -5.63 1.32 7.94
N ILE A 62 -4.38 1.13 8.37
CA ILE A 62 -3.20 1.54 7.58
C ILE A 62 -3.17 0.80 6.23
N LEU A 63 -3.36 -0.52 6.24
CA LEU A 63 -3.36 -1.31 5.01
C LEU A 63 -4.55 -1.00 4.10
N LEU A 64 -5.72 -0.72 4.68
CA LEU A 64 -6.88 -0.25 3.93
C LEU A 64 -6.58 1.09 3.23
N ALA A 65 -6.02 2.06 3.97
CA ALA A 65 -5.64 3.33 3.40
C ALA A 65 -4.62 3.15 2.27
N ALA A 66 -3.62 2.30 2.49
CA ALA A 66 -2.60 2.03 1.48
C ALA A 66 -3.18 1.42 0.20
N ASP A 67 -4.13 0.47 0.32
CA ASP A 67 -4.81 -0.12 -0.83
C ASP A 67 -5.76 0.87 -1.52
N LEU A 68 -6.39 1.78 -0.77
CA LEU A 68 -7.20 2.85 -1.35
C LEU A 68 -6.34 3.78 -2.20
N PHE A 69 -5.20 4.24 -1.66
CA PHE A 69 -4.22 5.03 -2.42
C PHE A 69 -3.71 4.27 -3.64
N GLY A 70 -3.41 2.97 -3.50
CA GLY A 70 -2.88 2.15 -4.58
C GLY A 70 -3.87 1.87 -5.70
N ALA A 71 -5.16 2.10 -5.48
CA ALA A 71 -6.20 1.90 -6.47
C ALA A 71 -6.46 3.16 -7.33
N PHE A 72 -5.99 4.34 -6.89
CA PHE A 72 -6.05 5.55 -7.72
C PHE A 72 -5.07 5.49 -8.90
N PRO A 73 -5.34 6.23 -9.98
CA PRO A 73 -4.36 6.41 -11.06
C PRO A 73 -3.13 7.18 -10.56
N PHE A 74 -2.04 7.06 -11.32
CA PHE A 74 -0.86 7.89 -11.10
C PHE A 74 -1.24 9.38 -11.27
N PRO A 75 -0.74 10.31 -10.43
CA PRO A 75 0.30 10.15 -9.39
C PRO A 75 -0.24 9.87 -7.99
N LEU A 76 -1.56 9.77 -7.81
CA LEU A 76 -2.20 9.63 -6.48
C LEU A 76 -1.90 8.28 -5.81
N ASN A 77 -1.37 7.30 -6.54
CA ASN A 77 -0.91 6.01 -6.01
C ASN A 77 0.50 6.02 -5.43
N LEU A 78 1.28 7.11 -5.60
CA LEU A 78 2.65 7.22 -5.07
C LEU A 78 2.76 7.08 -3.54
N PRO A 79 1.79 7.51 -2.71
CA PRO A 79 1.83 7.29 -1.26
C PRO A 79 1.60 5.83 -0.85
N SER A 80 0.95 5.01 -1.68
CA SER A 80 0.56 3.64 -1.32
C SER A 80 1.74 2.76 -0.88
N PRO A 81 2.87 2.69 -1.62
CA PRO A 81 4.04 1.94 -1.20
C PRO A 81 4.59 2.34 0.18
N ILE A 82 4.63 3.64 0.49
CA ILE A 82 5.10 4.14 1.80
C ILE A 82 4.14 3.69 2.90
N ILE A 83 2.84 3.90 2.72
CA ILE A 83 1.83 3.52 3.71
C ILE A 83 1.82 1.99 3.91
N LYS A 84 1.99 1.20 2.84
CA LYS A 84 2.16 -0.26 2.92
C LYS A 84 3.40 -0.65 3.70
N ALA A 85 4.53 0.01 3.45
CA ALA A 85 5.78 -0.26 4.17
C ALA A 85 5.61 0.03 5.67
N ILE A 86 5.00 1.15 6.04
CA ILE A 86 4.66 1.48 7.43
C ILE A 86 3.75 0.41 8.05
N GLY A 87 2.67 0.02 7.36
CA GLY A 87 1.77 -1.04 7.80
C GLY A 87 2.48 -2.37 8.00
N SER A 88 3.44 -2.71 7.12
CA SER A 88 4.24 -3.93 7.23
C SER A 88 5.10 -3.98 8.49
N VAL A 89 5.60 -2.84 8.98
CA VAL A 89 6.34 -2.76 10.25
C VAL A 89 5.45 -3.15 11.42
N PHE A 90 4.21 -2.64 11.44
CA PHE A 90 3.23 -3.04 12.46
C PHE A 90 2.84 -4.51 12.34
N CYS A 91 2.72 -5.05 11.12
CA CYS A 91 2.51 -6.49 10.91
C CYS A 91 3.65 -7.32 11.51
N ILE A 92 4.91 -6.96 11.24
CA ILE A 92 6.08 -7.63 11.81
C ILE A 92 6.07 -7.50 13.34
N ALA A 93 5.76 -6.32 13.89
CA ALA A 93 5.63 -6.13 15.33
C ALA A 93 4.57 -7.07 15.94
N PHE A 94 3.41 -7.23 15.29
CA PHE A 94 2.40 -8.18 15.72
C PHE A 94 2.88 -9.63 15.64
N ILE A 95 3.57 -10.02 14.56
CA ILE A 95 4.15 -11.35 14.40
C ILE A 95 5.16 -11.65 15.51
N LEU A 96 6.02 -10.69 15.88
CA LEU A 96 6.96 -10.86 16.98
C LEU A 96 6.25 -11.05 18.33
N ARG A 97 5.14 -10.35 18.55
CA ARG A 97 4.28 -10.57 19.73
C ARG A 97 3.64 -11.96 19.72
N VAL A 98 3.26 -12.50 18.54
CA VAL A 98 2.78 -13.88 18.42
C VAL A 98 3.88 -14.85 18.83
N PHE A 99 5.12 -14.67 18.36
CA PHE A 99 6.25 -15.51 18.78
C PHE A 99 6.50 -15.42 20.29
N GLN A 100 6.44 -14.23 20.86
CA GLN A 100 6.54 -14.04 22.30
C GLN A 100 5.45 -14.81 23.06
N TRP A 101 4.21 -14.74 22.59
CA TRP A 101 3.09 -15.48 23.19
C TRP A 101 3.24 -17.00 23.04
N VAL A 102 3.71 -17.48 21.88
CA VAL A 102 4.00 -18.91 21.71
C VAL A 102 5.06 -19.36 22.71
N ASP A 103 6.12 -18.57 22.89
CA ASP A 103 7.20 -18.88 23.81
C ASP A 103 6.74 -18.95 25.27
N THR A 104 5.81 -18.09 25.69
CA THR A 104 5.22 -18.16 27.04
C THR A 104 4.32 -19.38 27.24
N VAL A 105 3.67 -19.87 26.18
CA VAL A 105 2.81 -21.05 26.23
C VAL A 105 3.63 -22.35 26.17
N THR A 106 4.72 -22.38 25.39
CA THR A 106 5.56 -23.58 25.21
C THR A 106 6.73 -23.69 26.17
N ALA A 107 7.07 -22.61 26.90
CA ALA A 107 8.19 -22.51 27.83
C ALA A 107 9.57 -22.83 27.20
N MET A 108 9.74 -22.52 25.90
CA MET A 108 10.97 -22.83 25.16
C MET A 108 12.08 -21.78 25.30
N ASN A 109 11.78 -20.58 25.81
CA ASN A 109 12.70 -19.44 25.96
C ASN A 109 13.45 -19.03 24.66
N LEU A 110 12.78 -19.12 23.51
CA LEU A 110 13.35 -18.76 22.20
C LEU A 110 13.28 -17.25 21.90
N TYR A 111 12.41 -16.51 22.58
CA TYR A 111 12.17 -15.09 22.32
C TYR A 111 13.41 -14.19 22.43
N PRO A 112 14.34 -14.37 23.40
CA PRO A 112 15.54 -13.52 23.51
C PRO A 112 16.43 -13.56 22.26
N ALA A 113 16.52 -14.72 21.59
CA ALA A 113 17.28 -14.84 20.34
C ALA A 113 16.57 -14.13 19.18
N PHE A 114 15.23 -14.18 19.14
CA PHE A 114 14.42 -13.50 18.12
C PHE A 114 14.47 -11.97 18.22
N TRP A 115 14.67 -11.41 19.41
CA TRP A 115 14.76 -9.96 19.60
C TRP A 115 15.92 -9.33 18.80
N PHE A 116 17.09 -9.96 18.78
CA PHE A 116 18.23 -9.51 17.97
C PHE A 116 17.95 -9.60 16.48
N VAL A 117 17.29 -10.67 16.04
CA VAL A 117 16.90 -10.87 14.63
C VAL A 117 15.87 -9.81 14.21
N SER A 118 15.00 -9.39 15.12
CA SER A 118 13.97 -8.38 14.88
C SER A 118 14.56 -7.04 14.43
N PHE A 119 15.69 -6.63 15.01
CA PHE A 119 16.38 -5.38 14.66
C PHE A 119 16.80 -5.34 13.18
N LEU A 120 17.13 -6.50 12.61
CA LEU A 120 17.51 -6.62 11.19
C LEU A 120 16.30 -6.88 10.28
N VAL A 121 15.35 -7.70 10.73
CA VAL A 121 14.17 -8.09 9.94
C VAL A 121 13.25 -6.90 9.70
N VAL A 122 12.98 -6.06 10.71
CA VAL A 122 12.06 -4.91 10.57
C VAL A 122 12.48 -3.94 9.46
N PRO A 123 13.71 -3.36 9.46
CA PRO A 123 14.11 -2.44 8.41
C PRO A 123 14.23 -3.11 7.05
N LEU A 124 14.63 -4.39 7.01
CA LEU A 124 14.74 -5.14 5.77
C LEU A 124 13.36 -5.37 5.12
N VAL A 125 12.36 -5.79 5.89
CA VAL A 125 10.98 -5.94 5.39
C VAL A 125 10.43 -4.59 4.93
N PHE A 126 10.66 -3.51 5.70
CA PHE A 126 10.25 -2.17 5.30
C PHE A 126 10.83 -1.77 3.94
N LEU A 127 12.14 -1.94 3.74
CA LEU A 127 12.81 -1.64 2.47
C LEU A 127 12.30 -2.51 1.32
N ILE A 128 12.13 -3.81 1.53
CA ILE A 128 11.63 -4.73 0.50
C ILE A 128 10.21 -4.35 0.08
N VAL A 129 9.31 -4.09 1.04
CA VAL A 129 7.92 -3.71 0.75
C VAL A 129 7.88 -2.37 0.00
N LEU A 130 8.68 -1.40 0.43
CA LEU A 130 8.78 -0.10 -0.22
C LEU A 130 9.29 -0.21 -1.66
N ALA A 131 10.42 -0.91 -1.84
CA ALA A 131 11.05 -1.09 -3.14
C ALA A 131 10.15 -1.86 -4.12
N THR A 132 9.50 -2.93 -3.65
CA THR A 132 8.57 -3.72 -4.47
C THR A 132 7.36 -2.89 -4.89
N GLY A 133 6.81 -2.09 -3.97
CA GLY A 133 5.66 -1.22 -4.26
C GLY A 133 5.98 -0.15 -5.31
N TYR A 134 7.14 0.50 -5.21
CA TYR A 134 7.55 1.48 -6.23
C TYR A 134 7.95 0.84 -7.55
N PHE A 135 8.62 -0.31 -7.52
CA PHE A 135 8.95 -1.06 -8.71
C PHE A 135 7.70 -1.45 -9.50
N GLU A 136 6.61 -1.83 -8.81
CA GLU A 136 5.34 -2.14 -9.46
C GLU A 136 4.72 -0.91 -10.15
N ILE A 137 4.72 0.25 -9.50
CA ILE A 137 4.24 1.50 -10.11
C ILE A 137 5.07 1.84 -11.36
N MET A 138 6.39 1.81 -11.24
CA MET A 138 7.29 2.17 -12.33
C MET A 138 7.19 1.20 -13.52
N ARG A 139 7.07 -0.10 -13.24
CA ARG A 139 6.83 -1.12 -14.26
C ARG A 139 5.50 -0.94 -14.97
N ARG A 140 4.45 -0.48 -14.29
CA ARG A 140 3.14 -0.20 -14.90
C ARG A 140 3.22 1.01 -15.83
N LEU A 141 3.86 2.10 -15.38
CA LEU A 141 4.09 3.29 -16.20
C LEU A 141 4.89 2.96 -17.46
N TRP A 142 5.97 2.19 -17.32
CA TRP A 142 6.80 1.83 -18.46
C TRP A 142 6.09 0.89 -19.46
N ARG A 143 5.14 0.07 -19.00
CA ARG A 143 4.33 -0.80 -19.85
C ARG A 143 3.13 -0.11 -20.51
N GLN A 144 2.76 1.10 -20.07
CA GLN A 144 1.65 1.87 -20.63
C GLN A 144 2.13 3.18 -21.26
N PRO A 145 3.03 3.17 -22.26
CA PRO A 145 3.41 4.40 -22.94
C PRO A 145 2.31 4.93 -23.90
N ASN A 146 1.19 4.20 -24.11
CA ASN A 146 0.31 4.45 -25.27
C ASN A 146 -1.21 4.29 -25.02
N LEU A 147 -1.74 4.64 -23.84
CA LEU A 147 -3.19 4.57 -23.58
C LEU A 147 -3.83 5.89 -23.10
N ASP A 148 -3.29 7.04 -23.55
CA ASP A 148 -3.99 8.33 -23.55
C ASP A 148 -3.93 9.00 -24.94
N GLY A 149 -3.87 8.20 -26.01
CA GLY A 149 -3.97 8.66 -27.40
C GLY A 149 -5.38 8.62 -28.00
N ASP A 150 -6.39 8.24 -27.22
CA ASP A 150 -7.78 8.05 -27.70
C ASP A 150 -8.81 8.75 -26.78
N ILE A 151 -8.44 9.91 -26.25
CA ILE A 151 -9.41 10.96 -25.94
C ILE A 151 -9.19 12.00 -27.02
N GLY A 152 -10.13 12.12 -27.96
CA GLY A 152 -10.03 12.95 -29.16
C GLY A 152 -9.63 14.40 -28.89
N ILE A 153 -8.32 14.63 -28.82
CA ILE A 153 -7.70 15.94 -28.95
C ILE A 153 -7.15 15.95 -30.38
N ASN A 154 -7.84 16.65 -31.27
CA ASN A 154 -7.21 17.16 -32.49
C ASN A 154 -6.08 18.11 -32.03
N VAL A 155 -4.90 17.56 -31.80
CA VAL A 155 -3.69 18.36 -31.72
C VAL A 155 -3.42 18.80 -33.15
N VAL A 156 -3.71 20.07 -33.40
CA VAL A 156 -3.33 20.75 -34.64
C VAL A 156 -1.85 20.51 -34.85
N GLN A 157 -1.55 19.72 -35.87
CA GLN A 157 -0.21 19.52 -36.41
C GLN A 157 0.30 20.87 -36.88
N GLN A 158 1.10 21.54 -36.06
CA GLN A 158 1.87 22.69 -36.51
C GLN A 158 3.24 22.18 -36.92
N GLU A 159 3.37 21.93 -38.22
CA GLU A 159 4.68 21.84 -38.86
C GLU A 159 5.45 23.15 -38.65
N SER A 160 6.67 23.06 -38.15
CA SER A 160 7.76 23.93 -38.58
C SER A 160 9.04 23.12 -38.58
N PHE A 161 9.58 22.95 -39.78
CA PHE A 161 10.83 22.30 -40.13
C PHE A 161 12.06 22.95 -39.48
N GLU A 162 13.07 22.09 -39.25
CA GLU A 162 14.53 22.32 -39.25
C GLU A 162 15.13 23.36 -38.29
N ASP A 163 15.91 22.88 -37.31
CA ASP A 163 17.36 22.89 -37.51
C ASP A 163 18.07 21.76 -36.75
N SER A 164 19.10 21.23 -37.38
CA SER A 164 19.85 20.04 -36.98
C SER A 164 21.12 20.47 -36.27
N GLU A 165 21.28 20.19 -34.98
CA GLU A 165 22.58 20.01 -34.28
C GLU A 165 22.35 19.95 -32.75
N HIS A 166 22.11 18.77 -32.19
CA HIS A 166 22.53 18.39 -30.82
C HIS A 166 22.15 16.92 -30.54
N LEU A 167 22.71 16.01 -31.35
CA LEU A 167 22.48 14.56 -31.24
C LEU A 167 23.35 13.87 -30.17
N LEU A 168 23.91 14.61 -29.20
CA LEU A 168 24.81 14.05 -28.17
C LEU A 168 24.61 14.70 -26.80
N SER A 169 23.41 14.58 -26.22
CA SER A 169 23.15 14.68 -24.78
C SER A 169 21.70 14.25 -24.46
N ASP A 170 21.22 13.18 -25.08
CA ASP A 170 19.88 12.63 -24.82
C ASP A 170 19.84 11.81 -23.51
N VAL A 171 20.46 12.36 -22.46
CA VAL A 171 20.27 11.92 -21.08
C VAL A 171 19.61 13.09 -20.39
N LYS A 172 18.28 13.08 -20.44
CA LYS A 172 17.43 14.06 -19.77
C LYS A 172 17.91 14.27 -18.34
N SER A 173 18.25 15.50 -18.00
CA SER A 173 18.80 15.79 -16.68
C SER A 173 17.74 15.54 -15.61
N TRP A 174 18.15 15.13 -14.41
CA TRP A 174 17.22 14.96 -13.28
C TRP A 174 16.44 16.24 -12.94
N GLU A 175 17.03 17.39 -13.25
CA GLU A 175 16.40 18.69 -13.09
C GLU A 175 15.27 18.89 -14.10
N GLU A 176 15.47 18.46 -15.34
CA GLU A 176 14.46 18.50 -16.40
C GLU A 176 13.33 17.50 -16.15
N ILE A 177 13.65 16.27 -15.74
CA ILE A 177 12.64 15.27 -15.31
C ILE A 177 11.85 15.80 -14.11
N GLY A 178 12.53 16.43 -13.14
CA GLY A 178 11.89 17.03 -11.97
C GLY A 178 11.00 18.23 -12.33
N ALA A 179 11.41 19.07 -13.28
CA ALA A 179 10.65 20.19 -13.77
C ALA A 179 9.37 19.73 -14.47
N GLU A 180 9.46 18.73 -15.34
CA GLU A 180 8.29 18.15 -16.00
C GLU A 180 7.33 17.48 -15.03
N PHE A 181 7.84 16.72 -14.06
CA PHE A 181 7.00 16.12 -13.03
C PHE A 181 6.27 17.17 -12.19
N ARG A 182 6.94 18.29 -11.86
CA ARG A 182 6.32 19.41 -11.15
C ARG A 182 5.24 20.09 -11.99
N MET A 183 5.48 20.30 -13.29
CA MET A 183 4.48 20.87 -14.20
C MET A 183 3.27 19.93 -14.33
N MET A 184 3.50 18.63 -14.52
CA MET A 184 2.44 17.62 -14.55
C MET A 184 1.62 17.61 -13.24
N LEU A 185 2.28 17.69 -12.09
CA LEU A 185 1.60 17.79 -10.79
C LEU A 185 0.78 19.06 -10.65
N TYR A 186 1.32 20.20 -11.10
CA TYR A 186 0.64 21.48 -11.04
C TYR A 186 -0.65 21.45 -11.87
N ASP A 187 -0.58 20.94 -13.10
CA ASP A 187 -1.74 20.84 -14.00
C ASP A 187 -2.82 19.92 -13.42
N ILE A 188 -2.43 18.80 -12.82
CA ILE A 188 -3.38 17.87 -12.18
C ILE A 188 -4.08 18.54 -10.99
N ILE A 189 -3.33 19.22 -10.13
CA ILE A 189 -3.89 19.91 -8.96
C ILE A 189 -4.80 21.06 -9.40
N HIS A 190 -4.38 21.83 -10.40
CA HIS A 190 -5.15 22.93 -10.95
C HIS A 190 -6.47 22.43 -11.55
N ARG A 191 -6.41 21.36 -12.34
CA ARG A 191 -7.59 20.74 -12.95
C ARG A 191 -8.57 20.18 -11.93
N PHE A 192 -8.09 19.48 -10.90
CA PHE A 192 -8.94 19.02 -9.80
C PHE A 192 -9.66 20.18 -9.10
N ARG A 193 -8.95 21.28 -8.88
CA ARG A 193 -9.52 22.49 -8.28
C ARG A 193 -10.61 23.11 -9.18
N GLU A 194 -10.40 23.13 -10.50
CA GLU A 194 -11.40 23.64 -11.44
C GLU A 194 -12.61 22.73 -11.58
N GLU A 195 -12.43 21.41 -11.62
CA GLU A 195 -13.54 20.44 -11.66
C GLU A 195 -14.43 20.56 -10.39
N ILE A 196 -13.84 20.79 -9.21
CA ILE A 196 -14.60 21.06 -7.97
C ILE A 196 -15.33 22.40 -8.02
N LYS A 197 -14.76 23.41 -8.67
CA LYS A 197 -15.35 24.75 -8.77
C LYS A 197 -16.48 24.82 -9.80
N ASN A 198 -16.37 24.06 -10.89
CA ASN A 198 -17.34 24.03 -12.00
C ASN A 198 -18.42 22.94 -11.82
N GLY A 199 -18.23 21.98 -10.91
CA GLY A 199 -19.20 20.92 -10.57
C GLY A 199 -20.34 21.35 -9.64
N ARG A 200 -20.79 22.61 -9.72
CA ARG A 200 -22.05 23.09 -9.11
C ARG A 200 -23.05 23.46 -10.18
#